data_AF-A0A3M5E3D8-F1
#
_entry.id   AF-A0A3M5E3D8-F1
#
_cell.length_a   1.000
_cell.length_b   1.000
_cell.length_c   1.000
_cell.angle_alpha   90.00
_cell.angle_beta   90.00
_cell.angle_gamma   90.00
#
_symmetry.space_group_name_H-M   'P 1'
#
loop_
_entity.id
_entity.type
_entity.pdbx_description
1 polymer ?
#
loop_
_entity_poly.entity_id
_entity_poly.type
_entity_poly.pdbx_seq_one_letter_code
_entity_poly.pdbx_strand_id
1 'polypeptide(L)'
;MREIVLINITGEDRPGLTAAITGVLAQGGVNILDIGQAVIHDTLSFGILVEIPDTEAGSSVLKDVLFTAYKLDQQVRFTPVSEEDYRQWVDGQGKARHIVTLLTRRVTAEQLQRVSSITAKYALNIDHIDRLSGRMPLDMPADQGKGCIEFSVRGEPADPAALRAEFLSVAQELNVDIAFQQDSVFRRNRRLAVFDMDSTLIEAEVIDELAKAAGVGEKVAAITERAMRGELDFRASFKERLALLQGLSEDVLEEIGASLRLTEGAETLFAELKRLGYKTAILSGGFTYFARQLQAKLGIDYVFANELQIVDGKVTGVAVEPIVDAQRKADLLRELAAKEGLALLNGTQVSTAYALRGLFEAEDLFAAATVCGGLSVEAMLGSRAPFDARIHAARGQRGQIDVAAAYRDLLTASSEVARSHEKCDKVQDPYSLRCQPQVMGACLTQMRQAAEVLEIEANAVSDNPLVFAAEGDVISGGNFHAEPVAMAADNLALALAEIGSLSERRISLMMDMHMSQLPPFLVANGDLLASLPAKERQALLDAAAEATRLNREAVAAQQERDLAFLKEKGMQIIQPSADDLAAFREKGQPSYLAWLKTQDIEPRWTEMAFRDAGLATAP
;
A
#
# COMPACT_ATOMS: atom_id res chain seq x y z
N MET A 1 -21.25 15.16 -32.42
CA MET A 1 -20.31 14.08 -32.77
C MET A 1 -19.11 14.31 -31.87
N ARG A 2 -18.63 13.30 -31.13
CA ARG A 2 -17.51 13.53 -30.19
C ARG A 2 -16.24 13.69 -31.01
N GLU A 3 -15.54 14.81 -30.83
CA GLU A 3 -14.28 15.05 -31.52
C GLU A 3 -13.14 14.47 -30.67
N ILE A 4 -12.64 13.30 -31.07
CA ILE A 4 -11.53 12.62 -30.40
C ILE A 4 -10.25 12.90 -31.19
N VAL A 5 -9.21 13.38 -30.50
CA VAL A 5 -7.95 13.76 -31.12
C VAL A 5 -6.78 13.20 -30.30
N LEU A 6 -5.86 12.52 -30.97
CA LEU A 6 -4.55 12.19 -30.42
C LEU A 6 -3.59 13.35 -30.70
N ILE A 7 -3.08 13.93 -29.63
CA ILE A 7 -2.08 15.00 -29.65
C ILE A 7 -0.72 14.35 -29.34
N ASN A 8 0.20 14.36 -30.31
CA ASN A 8 1.57 13.89 -30.12
C ASN A 8 2.53 15.08 -30.13
N ILE A 9 3.31 15.24 -29.07
CA ILE A 9 4.27 16.30 -28.86
C ILE A 9 5.66 15.68 -28.75
N THR A 10 6.61 16.14 -29.56
CA THR A 10 7.98 15.61 -29.61
C THR A 10 9.01 16.73 -29.70
N GLY A 11 10.12 16.58 -28.99
CA GLY A 11 11.20 17.57 -29.00
C GLY A 11 12.17 17.36 -27.85
N GLU A 12 12.97 18.37 -27.55
CA GLU A 12 13.90 18.35 -26.40
C GLU A 12 13.12 18.43 -25.08
N ASP A 13 13.43 17.58 -24.11
CA ASP A 13 12.76 17.57 -22.81
C ASP A 13 13.02 18.86 -22.03
N ARG A 14 11.96 19.41 -21.43
CA ARG A 14 12.01 20.68 -20.68
C ARG A 14 11.07 20.66 -19.48
N PRO A 15 11.52 21.15 -18.31
CA PRO A 15 10.64 21.29 -17.15
C PRO A 15 9.41 22.14 -17.45
N GLY A 16 8.25 21.71 -16.97
CA GLY A 16 6.98 22.45 -17.07
C GLY A 16 6.23 22.28 -18.40
N LEU A 17 6.75 21.50 -19.36
CA LEU A 17 6.04 21.26 -20.62
C LEU A 17 4.67 20.60 -20.40
N THR A 18 4.62 19.51 -19.63
CA THR A 18 3.37 18.80 -19.31
C THR A 18 2.34 19.77 -18.74
N ALA A 19 2.73 20.58 -17.75
CA ALA A 19 1.85 21.55 -17.10
C ALA A 19 1.36 22.65 -18.07
N ALA A 20 2.23 23.15 -18.95
CA ALA A 20 1.84 24.15 -19.95
C ALA A 20 0.80 23.60 -20.93
N ILE A 21 1.01 22.39 -21.44
CA ILE A 21 0.09 21.74 -22.39
C ILE A 21 -1.23 21.38 -21.71
N THR A 22 -1.21 20.73 -20.54
CA THR A 22 -2.44 20.38 -19.82
C THR A 22 -3.19 21.61 -19.32
N GLY A 23 -2.49 22.71 -19.01
CA GLY A 23 -3.10 23.99 -18.66
C GLY A 23 -3.94 24.58 -19.80
N VAL A 24 -3.46 24.49 -21.04
CA VAL A 24 -4.23 24.90 -22.23
C VAL A 24 -5.43 23.99 -22.43
N LEU A 25 -5.25 22.67 -22.31
CA LEU A 25 -6.36 21.71 -22.44
C LEU A 25 -7.45 21.95 -21.38
N ALA A 26 -7.06 22.26 -20.14
CA ALA A 26 -7.98 22.58 -19.06
C ALA A 26 -8.81 23.84 -19.35
N GLN A 27 -8.21 24.88 -19.94
CA GLN A 27 -8.93 26.10 -20.35
C GLN A 27 -9.97 25.82 -21.43
N GLY A 28 -9.72 24.84 -22.31
CA GLY A 28 -10.66 24.38 -23.33
C GLY A 28 -11.75 23.43 -22.82
N GLY A 29 -11.76 23.09 -21.52
CA GLY A 29 -12.70 22.12 -20.95
C GLY A 29 -12.53 20.70 -21.50
N VAL A 30 -11.33 20.37 -21.99
CA VAL A 30 -11.03 19.11 -22.67
C VAL A 30 -10.99 17.94 -21.69
N ASN A 31 -11.61 16.84 -22.06
CA ASN A 31 -11.55 15.59 -21.32
C ASN A 31 -10.35 14.75 -21.80
N ILE A 32 -9.53 14.24 -20.88
CA ILE A 32 -8.37 13.40 -21.22
C ILE A 32 -8.81 11.93 -21.15
N LEU A 33 -8.67 11.22 -22.27
CA LEU A 33 -9.04 9.81 -22.39
C LEU A 33 -7.85 8.87 -22.11
N ASP A 34 -6.65 9.27 -22.52
CA ASP A 34 -5.40 8.55 -22.24
C ASP A 34 -4.21 9.52 -22.29
N ILE A 35 -3.13 9.19 -21.58
CA ILE A 35 -1.94 10.02 -21.51
C ILE A 35 -0.70 9.17 -21.30
N GLY A 36 0.35 9.44 -22.08
CA GLY A 36 1.62 8.76 -21.98
C GLY A 36 2.78 9.70 -22.28
N GLN A 37 3.81 9.67 -21.44
CA GLN A 37 5.02 10.46 -21.61
C GLN A 37 6.26 9.58 -21.43
N ALA A 38 7.23 9.72 -22.32
CA ALA A 38 8.54 9.10 -22.19
C ALA A 38 9.63 10.11 -22.57
N VAL A 39 10.74 10.08 -21.84
CA VAL A 39 11.95 10.85 -22.16
C VAL A 39 13.08 9.86 -22.41
N ILE A 40 13.62 9.86 -23.62
CA ILE A 40 14.70 8.97 -24.04
C ILE A 40 15.83 9.85 -24.57
N HIS A 41 16.99 9.85 -23.89
CA HIS A 41 18.16 10.65 -24.26
C HIS A 41 17.82 12.13 -24.51
N ASP A 42 17.16 12.76 -23.52
CA ASP A 42 16.70 14.17 -23.56
C ASP A 42 15.71 14.49 -24.68
N THR A 43 15.21 13.46 -25.39
CA THR A 43 14.12 13.59 -26.36
C THR A 43 12.83 13.14 -25.72
N LEU A 44 11.89 14.07 -25.62
CA LEU A 44 10.54 13.82 -25.16
C LEU A 44 9.67 13.25 -26.28
N SER A 45 8.87 12.26 -25.94
CA SER A 45 7.66 11.86 -26.65
C SER A 45 6.49 11.93 -25.69
N PHE A 46 5.53 12.80 -25.97
CA PHE A 46 4.37 13.04 -25.13
C PHE A 46 3.08 12.92 -25.93
N GLY A 47 2.31 11.86 -25.66
CA GLY A 47 1.03 11.58 -26.29
C GLY A 47 -0.13 11.83 -25.33
N ILE A 48 -1.15 12.55 -25.80
CA ILE A 48 -2.39 12.77 -25.05
C ILE A 48 -3.56 12.49 -25.98
N LEU A 49 -4.41 11.54 -25.62
CA LEU A 49 -5.67 11.28 -26.30
C LEU A 49 -6.77 12.05 -25.59
N VAL A 50 -7.49 12.88 -26.34
CA VAL A 50 -8.47 13.80 -25.75
C VAL A 50 -9.82 13.73 -26.45
N GLU A 51 -10.87 14.00 -25.69
CA GLU A 51 -12.22 14.29 -26.18
C GLU A 51 -12.48 15.79 -26.03
N ILE A 52 -12.64 16.47 -27.16
CA ILE A 52 -12.84 17.92 -27.22
C ILE A 52 -14.34 18.22 -27.16
N PRO A 53 -14.79 19.09 -26.23
CA PRO A 53 -16.20 19.46 -26.15
C PRO A 53 -16.62 20.38 -27.30
N ASP A 54 -17.86 20.26 -27.75
CA ASP A 54 -18.49 21.12 -28.77
C ASP A 54 -18.83 22.50 -28.19
N THR A 55 -17.79 23.26 -27.88
CA THR A 55 -17.84 24.61 -27.30
C THR A 55 -16.86 25.52 -28.03
N GLU A 56 -17.07 26.84 -27.97
CA GLU A 56 -16.18 27.82 -28.60
C GLU A 56 -14.72 27.70 -28.09
N ALA A 57 -14.56 27.46 -26.77
CA ALA A 57 -13.25 27.23 -26.16
C ALA A 57 -12.62 25.87 -26.57
N GLY A 58 -13.44 24.84 -26.77
CA GLY A 58 -12.98 23.55 -27.29
C GLY A 58 -12.48 23.66 -28.74
N SER A 59 -13.16 24.43 -29.59
CA SER A 59 -12.76 24.61 -30.99
C SER A 59 -11.43 25.35 -31.18
N SER A 60 -10.99 26.18 -30.22
CA SER A 60 -9.69 26.88 -30.29
C SER A 60 -8.53 26.10 -29.67
N VAL A 61 -8.81 25.09 -28.84
CA VAL A 61 -7.80 24.47 -27.96
C VAL A 61 -6.62 23.87 -28.71
N LEU A 62 -6.84 23.26 -29.88
CA LEU A 62 -5.76 22.66 -30.69
C LEU A 62 -4.78 23.73 -31.21
N LYS A 63 -5.30 24.92 -31.55
CA LYS A 63 -4.47 26.05 -31.98
C LYS A 63 -3.63 26.58 -30.82
N ASP A 64 -4.21 26.64 -29.62
CA ASP A 64 -3.53 27.13 -28.42
C ASP A 64 -2.45 26.13 -27.97
N VAL A 65 -2.70 24.83 -28.10
CA VAL A 65 -1.71 23.76 -27.87
C VAL A 65 -0.56 23.89 -28.87
N LEU A 66 -0.85 24.06 -30.17
CA LEU A 66 0.16 24.24 -31.20
C LEU A 66 1.05 25.46 -30.91
N PHE A 67 0.45 26.59 -30.51
CA PHE A 67 1.19 27.81 -30.20
C PHE A 67 2.04 27.67 -28.94
N THR A 68 1.52 27.02 -27.91
CA THR A 68 2.24 26.77 -26.65
C THR A 68 3.42 25.84 -26.88
N ALA A 69 3.22 24.76 -27.64
CA ALA A 69 4.29 23.84 -27.98
C ALA A 69 5.37 24.51 -28.85
N TYR A 70 4.98 25.33 -29.83
CA TYR A 70 5.93 26.12 -30.63
C TYR A 70 6.79 27.06 -29.78
N LYS A 71 6.20 27.75 -28.80
CA LYS A 71 6.95 28.59 -27.85
C LYS A 71 7.95 27.80 -27.00
N LEU A 72 7.67 26.52 -26.79
CA LEU A 72 8.49 25.61 -26.01
C LEU A 72 9.44 24.77 -26.89
N ASP A 73 9.57 25.16 -28.17
CA ASP A 73 10.42 24.52 -29.18
C ASP A 73 10.08 23.02 -29.38
N GLN A 74 8.80 22.70 -29.29
CA GLN A 74 8.27 21.35 -29.51
C GLN A 74 7.54 21.25 -30.84
N GLN A 75 7.59 20.06 -31.43
CA GLN A 75 6.77 19.69 -32.58
C GLN A 75 5.47 19.06 -32.12
N VAL A 76 4.35 19.41 -32.75
CA VAL A 76 3.02 18.83 -32.44
C VAL A 76 2.40 18.24 -33.67
N ARG A 77 1.79 17.08 -33.51
CA ARG A 77 0.93 16.44 -34.50
C ARG A 77 -0.43 16.12 -33.90
N PHE A 78 -1.48 16.56 -34.57
CA PHE A 78 -2.86 16.22 -34.26
C PHE A 78 -3.35 15.11 -35.19
N THR A 79 -3.93 14.06 -34.64
CA THR A 79 -4.49 12.95 -35.41
C THR A 79 -5.92 12.72 -34.95
N PRO A 80 -6.93 13.00 -35.79
CA PRO A 80 -8.32 12.65 -35.49
C PRO A 80 -8.45 11.14 -35.31
N VAL A 81 -9.22 10.72 -34.29
CA VAL A 81 -9.50 9.31 -34.00
C VAL A 81 -11.01 9.10 -34.13
N SER A 82 -11.42 8.10 -34.91
CA SER A 82 -12.84 7.77 -35.02
C SER A 82 -13.36 7.10 -33.74
N GLU A 83 -14.66 7.19 -33.46
CA GLU A 83 -15.26 6.45 -32.33
C GLU A 83 -15.07 4.93 -32.47
N GLU A 84 -15.02 4.41 -33.70
CA GLU A 84 -14.78 2.98 -33.95
C GLU A 84 -13.35 2.57 -33.59
N ASP A 85 -12.35 3.34 -34.03
CA ASP A 85 -10.94 3.09 -33.70
C ASP A 85 -10.71 3.21 -32.19
N TYR A 86 -11.34 4.19 -31.53
CA TYR A 86 -11.27 4.34 -30.08
C TYR A 86 -11.88 3.13 -29.36
N ARG A 87 -13.06 2.65 -29.79
CA ARG A 87 -13.69 1.45 -29.21
C ARG A 87 -12.83 0.21 -29.42
N GLN A 88 -12.26 0.00 -30.61
CA GLN A 88 -11.35 -1.13 -30.86
C GLN A 88 -10.09 -1.07 -29.98
N TRP A 89 -9.56 0.14 -29.73
CA TRP A 89 -8.43 0.33 -28.83
C TRP A 89 -8.78 0.04 -27.37
N VAL A 90 -9.95 0.49 -26.90
CA VAL A 90 -10.49 0.18 -25.56
C VAL A 90 -10.74 -1.32 -25.42
N ASP A 91 -11.37 -1.97 -26.40
CA ASP A 91 -11.63 -3.41 -26.40
C ASP A 91 -10.34 -4.24 -26.49
N GLY A 92 -9.26 -3.65 -27.03
CA GLY A 92 -7.91 -4.20 -27.03
C GLY A 92 -7.17 -4.10 -25.69
N GLN A 93 -7.72 -3.38 -24.69
CA GLN A 93 -7.23 -3.38 -23.30
C GLN A 93 -7.52 -4.75 -22.66
N GLY A 94 -6.61 -5.71 -22.87
CA GLY A 94 -6.77 -7.05 -22.29
C GLY A 94 -5.85 -8.12 -22.87
N LYS A 95 -5.16 -7.89 -23.99
CA LYS A 95 -4.18 -8.85 -24.51
C LYS A 95 -3.13 -9.16 -23.46
N ALA A 96 -2.80 -10.44 -23.30
CA ALA A 96 -1.80 -10.90 -22.35
C ALA A 96 -0.48 -10.13 -22.55
N ARG A 97 0.02 -9.57 -21.45
CA ARG A 97 1.35 -8.95 -21.39
C ARG A 97 2.36 -9.98 -20.93
N HIS A 98 3.52 -9.93 -21.54
CA HIS A 98 4.63 -10.79 -21.22
C HIS A 98 5.90 -9.94 -21.13
N ILE A 99 6.86 -10.44 -20.37
CA ILE A 99 8.21 -9.91 -20.31
C ILE A 99 9.16 -10.93 -20.94
N VAL A 100 10.00 -10.44 -21.85
CA VAL A 100 11.22 -11.13 -22.26
C VAL A 100 12.39 -10.44 -21.58
N THR A 101 13.17 -11.15 -20.77
CA THR A 101 14.40 -10.61 -20.14
C THR A 101 15.61 -11.24 -20.80
N LEU A 102 16.50 -10.43 -21.36
CA LEU A 102 17.79 -10.83 -21.90
C LEU A 102 18.89 -10.48 -20.89
N LEU A 103 19.60 -11.49 -20.39
CA LEU A 103 20.76 -11.35 -19.51
C LEU A 103 22.02 -11.77 -20.26
N THR A 104 23.07 -10.96 -20.16
CA THR A 104 24.34 -11.19 -20.83
C THR A 104 25.46 -10.42 -20.15
N ARG A 105 26.72 -10.76 -20.39
CA ARG A 105 27.85 -9.93 -19.92
C ARG A 105 27.94 -8.60 -20.68
N ARG A 106 27.60 -8.59 -21.97
CA ARG A 106 27.58 -7.38 -22.81
C ARG A 106 26.46 -7.46 -23.82
N VAL A 107 25.59 -6.45 -23.81
CA VAL A 107 24.47 -6.35 -24.76
C VAL A 107 25.02 -6.03 -26.15
N THR A 108 24.71 -6.88 -27.14
CA THR A 108 25.08 -6.70 -28.54
C THR A 108 23.84 -6.49 -29.43
N ALA A 109 24.04 -5.86 -30.59
CA ALA A 109 22.97 -5.64 -31.56
C ALA A 109 22.41 -6.97 -32.12
N GLU A 110 23.26 -7.97 -32.29
CA GLU A 110 22.86 -9.31 -32.74
C GLU A 110 21.89 -9.98 -31.76
N GLN A 111 22.18 -9.92 -30.45
CA GLN A 111 21.30 -10.48 -29.42
C GLN A 111 19.93 -9.80 -29.44
N LEU A 112 19.90 -8.47 -29.48
CA LEU A 112 18.64 -7.70 -29.53
C LEU A 112 17.85 -8.03 -30.79
N GLN A 113 18.51 -8.11 -31.95
CA GLN A 113 17.87 -8.45 -33.21
C GLN A 113 17.27 -9.86 -33.18
N ARG A 114 17.97 -10.86 -32.64
CA ARG A 114 17.45 -12.23 -32.54
C ARG A 114 16.24 -12.31 -31.62
N VAL A 115 16.30 -11.66 -30.46
CA VAL A 115 15.16 -11.59 -29.52
C VAL A 115 13.96 -10.89 -30.17
N SER A 116 14.17 -9.74 -30.82
CA SER A 116 13.07 -8.98 -31.44
C SER A 116 12.50 -9.70 -32.66
N SER A 117 13.32 -10.38 -33.46
CA SER A 117 12.85 -11.18 -34.60
C SER A 117 12.02 -12.39 -34.18
N ILE A 118 12.41 -13.10 -33.11
CA ILE A 118 11.57 -14.16 -32.54
C ILE A 118 10.26 -13.57 -32.03
N THR A 119 10.32 -12.50 -31.26
CA THR A 119 9.11 -11.84 -30.73
C THR A 119 8.13 -11.47 -31.85
N ALA A 120 8.62 -10.86 -32.93
CA ALA A 120 7.82 -10.50 -34.10
C ALA A 120 7.28 -11.73 -34.85
N LYS A 121 8.08 -12.80 -35.01
CA LYS A 121 7.68 -14.05 -35.66
C LYS A 121 6.46 -14.69 -35.00
N TYR A 122 6.34 -14.58 -33.67
CA TYR A 122 5.21 -15.10 -32.90
C TYR A 122 4.10 -14.04 -32.69
N ALA A 123 4.07 -13.00 -33.52
CA ALA A 123 3.05 -11.93 -33.51
C ALA A 123 2.91 -11.20 -32.16
N LEU A 124 3.99 -11.11 -31.40
CA LEU A 124 4.07 -10.30 -30.20
C LEU A 124 4.58 -8.91 -30.56
N ASN A 125 3.88 -7.87 -30.11
CA ASN A 125 4.33 -6.49 -30.25
C ASN A 125 5.24 -6.13 -29.09
N ILE A 126 6.34 -5.42 -29.32
CA ILE A 126 7.16 -4.85 -28.25
C ILE A 126 6.59 -3.46 -27.92
N ASP A 127 6.09 -3.31 -26.70
CA ASP A 127 5.54 -2.04 -26.20
C ASP A 127 6.66 -1.16 -25.62
N HIS A 128 7.56 -1.73 -24.83
CA HIS A 128 8.68 -1.03 -24.18
C HIS A 128 9.94 -1.88 -24.15
N ILE A 129 11.10 -1.21 -24.17
CA ILE A 129 12.41 -1.84 -23.97
C ILE A 129 13.15 -1.03 -22.91
N ASP A 130 13.43 -1.66 -21.78
CA ASP A 130 14.11 -1.05 -20.64
C ASP A 130 15.43 -1.74 -20.36
N ARG A 131 16.44 -0.96 -20.00
CA ARG A 131 17.68 -1.51 -19.44
C ARG A 131 17.54 -1.54 -17.92
N LEU A 132 17.46 -2.74 -17.35
CA LEU A 132 17.41 -2.92 -15.89
C LEU A 132 18.79 -2.91 -15.23
N SER A 133 19.83 -3.13 -16.02
CA SER A 133 21.23 -3.05 -15.58
C SER A 133 21.75 -1.61 -15.55
N GLY A 134 22.76 -1.35 -14.71
CA GLY A 134 23.50 -0.09 -14.74
C GLY A 134 24.16 0.18 -16.11
N ARG A 135 24.49 1.46 -16.36
CA ARG A 135 25.26 1.84 -17.55
C ARG A 135 26.71 1.37 -17.37
N MET A 136 27.28 0.77 -18.42
CA MET A 136 28.64 0.27 -18.39
C MET A 136 29.64 1.34 -18.87
N PRO A 137 30.75 1.58 -18.14
CA PRO A 137 31.88 2.36 -18.65
C PRO A 137 32.46 1.74 -19.93
N LEU A 138 33.02 2.59 -20.81
CA LEU A 138 33.55 2.15 -22.11
C LEU A 138 34.79 1.26 -21.99
N ASP A 139 35.53 1.41 -20.91
CA ASP A 139 36.79 0.74 -20.57
C ASP A 139 36.60 -0.51 -19.70
N MET A 140 35.36 -0.85 -19.33
CA MET A 140 35.07 -2.04 -18.54
C MET A 140 35.36 -3.32 -19.35
N PRO A 141 36.12 -4.29 -18.80
CA PRO A 141 36.34 -5.60 -19.41
C PRO A 141 35.02 -6.31 -19.73
N ALA A 142 34.97 -6.98 -20.89
CA ALA A 142 33.73 -7.56 -21.41
C ALA A 142 33.17 -8.70 -20.53
N ASP A 143 34.02 -9.39 -19.79
CA ASP A 143 33.69 -10.47 -18.86
C ASP A 143 33.17 -9.98 -17.50
N GLN A 144 33.44 -8.72 -17.14
CA GLN A 144 32.96 -8.10 -15.90
C GLN A 144 31.62 -7.36 -16.06
N GLY A 145 31.15 -7.24 -17.31
CA GLY A 145 29.90 -6.57 -17.60
C GLY A 145 28.67 -7.31 -17.09
N LYS A 146 27.63 -6.55 -16.75
CA LYS A 146 26.30 -7.06 -16.38
C LYS A 146 25.27 -6.34 -17.23
N GLY A 147 24.82 -7.00 -18.28
CA GLY A 147 23.79 -6.55 -19.20
C GLY A 147 22.45 -7.22 -18.88
N CYS A 148 21.44 -6.41 -18.65
CA CYS A 148 20.05 -6.85 -18.51
C CYS A 148 19.15 -5.88 -19.29
N ILE A 149 18.43 -6.44 -20.27
CA ILE A 149 17.42 -5.74 -21.08
C ILE A 149 16.10 -6.45 -20.90
N GLU A 150 15.06 -5.68 -20.60
CA GLU A 150 13.68 -6.13 -20.49
C GLU A 150 12.88 -5.63 -21.69
N PHE A 151 12.15 -6.54 -22.32
CA PHE A 151 11.18 -6.23 -23.37
C PHE A 151 9.79 -6.48 -22.80
N SER A 152 8.98 -5.43 -22.67
CA SER A 152 7.55 -5.55 -22.41
C SER A 152 6.86 -5.85 -23.73
N VAL A 153 6.26 -7.03 -23.85
CA VAL A 153 5.64 -7.50 -25.09
C VAL A 153 4.17 -7.81 -24.88
N ARG A 154 3.35 -7.52 -25.89
CA ARG A 154 1.89 -7.70 -25.86
C ARG A 154 1.44 -8.61 -26.98
N GLY A 155 0.57 -9.55 -26.63
CA GLY A 155 -0.05 -10.48 -27.56
C GLY A 155 -0.13 -11.89 -26.98
N GLU A 156 -0.80 -12.77 -27.72
CA GLU A 156 -0.91 -14.18 -27.38
C GLU A 156 -0.20 -14.98 -28.47
N PRO A 157 0.94 -15.62 -28.15
CA PRO A 157 1.63 -16.44 -29.13
C PRO A 157 0.80 -17.68 -29.42
N ALA A 158 0.56 -17.98 -30.70
CA ALA A 158 -0.24 -19.14 -31.11
C ALA A 158 0.35 -20.48 -30.62
N ASP A 159 1.68 -20.56 -30.47
CA ASP A 159 2.39 -21.69 -29.88
C ASP A 159 3.44 -21.20 -28.85
N PRO A 160 3.05 -21.10 -27.56
CA PRO A 160 3.96 -20.70 -26.50
C PRO A 160 5.13 -21.66 -26.27
N ALA A 161 4.97 -22.95 -26.61
CA ALA A 161 6.00 -23.96 -26.39
C ALA A 161 7.11 -23.84 -27.44
N ALA A 162 6.73 -23.67 -28.71
CA ALA A 162 7.68 -23.40 -29.80
C ALA A 162 8.45 -22.09 -29.57
N LEU A 163 7.76 -21.03 -29.12
CA LEU A 163 8.39 -19.76 -28.75
C LEU A 163 9.49 -19.95 -27.70
N ARG A 164 9.20 -20.68 -26.61
CA ARG A 164 10.17 -20.96 -25.54
C ARG A 164 11.34 -21.80 -26.04
N ALA A 165 11.09 -22.80 -26.88
CA ALA A 165 12.12 -23.65 -27.44
C ALA A 165 13.09 -22.85 -28.34
N GLU A 166 12.56 -21.92 -29.13
CA GLU A 166 13.37 -21.08 -30.01
C GLU A 166 14.21 -20.06 -29.21
N PHE A 167 13.63 -19.45 -28.17
CA PHE A 167 14.41 -18.63 -27.24
C PHE A 167 15.52 -19.43 -26.54
N LEU A 168 15.25 -20.68 -26.14
CA LEU A 168 16.26 -21.54 -25.54
C LEU A 168 17.39 -21.89 -26.52
N SER A 169 17.08 -22.16 -27.79
CA SER A 169 18.09 -22.38 -28.84
C SER A 169 18.99 -21.16 -29.00
N VAL A 170 18.39 -19.96 -29.09
CA VAL A 170 19.15 -18.71 -29.23
C VAL A 170 19.97 -18.38 -28.00
N ALA A 171 19.44 -18.64 -26.81
CA ALA A 171 20.16 -18.51 -25.56
C ALA A 171 21.46 -19.33 -25.57
N GLN A 172 21.40 -20.58 -26.04
CA GLN A 172 22.57 -21.45 -26.18
C GLN A 172 23.53 -21.00 -27.29
N GLU A 173 23.01 -20.66 -28.48
CA GLU A 173 23.81 -20.19 -29.62
C GLU A 173 24.63 -18.93 -29.29
N LEU A 174 24.01 -17.98 -28.59
CA LEU A 174 24.61 -16.67 -28.29
C LEU A 174 25.26 -16.61 -26.91
N ASN A 175 25.20 -17.69 -26.12
CA ASN A 175 25.67 -17.76 -24.74
C ASN A 175 25.10 -16.61 -23.86
N VAL A 176 23.76 -16.52 -23.85
CA VAL A 176 22.99 -15.53 -23.08
C VAL A 176 21.83 -16.23 -22.37
N ASP A 177 21.27 -15.61 -21.34
CA ASP A 177 20.03 -16.12 -20.74
C ASP A 177 18.84 -15.32 -21.25
N ILE A 178 17.77 -16.03 -21.60
CA ILE A 178 16.51 -15.44 -22.05
C ILE A 178 15.39 -16.02 -21.19
N ALA A 179 14.72 -15.15 -20.43
CA ALA A 179 13.55 -15.51 -19.64
C ALA A 179 12.27 -14.95 -20.28
N PHE A 180 11.31 -15.82 -20.60
CA PHE A 180 9.98 -15.43 -21.07
C PHE A 180 8.93 -15.75 -20.01
N GLN A 181 8.21 -14.72 -19.54
CA GLN A 181 7.23 -14.86 -18.47
C GLN A 181 6.03 -13.94 -18.69
N GLN A 182 4.87 -14.31 -18.15
CA GLN A 182 3.70 -13.44 -18.15
C GLN A 182 3.90 -12.26 -17.20
N ASP A 183 3.53 -11.04 -17.62
CA ASP A 183 3.52 -9.85 -16.75
C ASP A 183 2.19 -9.76 -16.00
N SER A 184 2.10 -10.48 -14.89
CA SER A 184 0.93 -10.47 -14.00
C SER A 184 1.29 -9.89 -12.63
N VAL A 185 0.26 -9.58 -11.83
CA VAL A 185 0.44 -9.14 -10.43
C VAL A 185 1.29 -10.14 -9.63
N PHE A 186 1.20 -11.43 -9.94
CA PHE A 186 2.00 -12.48 -9.30
C PHE A 186 3.50 -12.32 -9.57
N ARG A 187 3.91 -11.87 -10.76
CA ARG A 187 5.33 -11.64 -11.09
C ARG A 187 5.95 -10.58 -10.17
N ARG A 188 5.20 -9.52 -9.87
CA ARG A 188 5.69 -8.34 -9.11
C ARG A 188 5.62 -8.52 -7.60
N ASN A 189 4.82 -9.49 -7.11
CA ASN A 189 4.53 -9.67 -5.69
C ASN A 189 5.03 -11.01 -5.11
N ARG A 190 6.13 -11.56 -5.64
CA ARG A 190 6.78 -12.71 -4.99
C ARG A 190 7.39 -12.27 -3.65
N ARG A 191 7.33 -13.14 -2.64
CA ARG A 191 7.82 -12.85 -1.27
C ARG A 191 8.61 -14.00 -0.63
N LEU A 192 8.78 -15.12 -1.33
CA LEU A 192 9.60 -16.26 -0.91
C LEU A 192 10.58 -16.59 -2.03
N ALA A 193 11.87 -16.67 -1.71
CA ALA A 193 12.93 -17.11 -2.60
C ALA A 193 13.68 -18.28 -1.97
N VAL A 194 13.77 -19.39 -2.69
CA VAL A 194 14.36 -20.62 -2.18
C VAL A 194 15.50 -21.03 -3.09
N PHE A 195 16.62 -21.40 -2.47
CA PHE A 195 17.88 -21.66 -3.13
C PHE A 195 18.35 -23.08 -2.83
N ASP A 196 18.95 -23.73 -3.82
CA ASP A 196 19.86 -24.82 -3.55
C ASP A 196 21.17 -24.27 -2.97
N MET A 197 21.98 -25.11 -2.36
CA MET A 197 23.28 -24.70 -1.80
C MET A 197 24.40 -24.98 -2.80
N ASP A 198 24.69 -26.26 -3.02
CA ASP A 198 25.77 -26.74 -3.88
C ASP A 198 25.54 -26.29 -5.33
N SER A 199 26.62 -25.83 -5.98
CA SER A 199 26.60 -25.30 -7.35
C SER A 199 25.58 -24.15 -7.61
N THR A 200 25.07 -23.52 -6.55
CA THR A 200 24.09 -22.42 -6.62
C THR A 200 24.51 -21.24 -5.76
N LEU A 201 24.63 -21.42 -4.44
CA LEU A 201 25.13 -20.39 -3.53
C LEU A 201 26.64 -20.48 -3.32
N ILE A 202 27.20 -21.67 -3.52
CA ILE A 202 28.64 -21.95 -3.44
C ILE A 202 29.11 -22.60 -4.74
N GLU A 203 30.37 -22.33 -5.10
CA GLU A 203 31.01 -22.84 -6.31
C GLU A 203 31.67 -24.23 -6.10
N ALA A 204 31.01 -25.10 -5.32
CA ALA A 204 31.52 -26.42 -4.99
C ALA A 204 30.39 -27.41 -4.73
N GLU A 205 30.70 -28.70 -4.92
CA GLU A 205 29.91 -29.83 -4.43
C GLU A 205 30.55 -30.30 -3.11
N VAL A 206 29.88 -30.01 -1.98
CA VAL A 206 30.47 -30.20 -0.65
C VAL A 206 30.86 -31.66 -0.39
N ILE A 207 30.07 -32.62 -0.87
CA ILE A 207 30.35 -34.04 -0.68
C ILE A 207 31.65 -34.49 -1.37
N ASP A 208 32.00 -33.86 -2.50
CA ASP A 208 33.21 -34.17 -3.24
C ASP A 208 34.45 -33.58 -2.54
N GLU A 209 34.33 -32.39 -1.95
CA GLU A 209 35.40 -31.80 -1.12
C GLU A 209 35.66 -32.64 0.14
N LEU A 210 34.61 -33.12 0.79
CA LEU A 210 34.72 -34.05 1.91
C LEU A 210 35.39 -35.36 1.50
N ALA A 211 35.03 -35.91 0.34
CA ALA A 211 35.58 -37.15 -0.17
C ALA A 211 37.07 -37.02 -0.52
N LYS A 212 37.49 -35.87 -1.07
CA LYS A 212 38.90 -35.56 -1.33
C LYS A 212 39.69 -35.51 -0.03
N ALA A 213 39.19 -34.81 0.99
CA ALA A 213 39.85 -34.71 2.29
C ALA A 213 39.92 -36.07 3.02
N ALA A 214 38.93 -36.94 2.83
CA ALA A 214 38.92 -38.31 3.34
C ALA A 214 39.77 -39.30 2.50
N GLY A 215 40.36 -38.88 1.39
CA GLY A 215 41.14 -39.75 0.49
C GLY A 215 40.31 -40.78 -0.29
N VAL A 216 38.99 -40.56 -0.41
CA VAL A 216 38.04 -41.45 -1.09
C VAL A 216 37.35 -40.80 -2.30
N GLY A 217 37.85 -39.65 -2.76
CA GLY A 217 37.27 -38.86 -3.87
C GLY A 217 36.96 -39.67 -5.13
N GLU A 218 37.89 -40.52 -5.60
CA GLU A 218 37.66 -41.35 -6.79
C GLU A 218 36.48 -42.32 -6.63
N LYS A 219 36.29 -42.87 -5.42
CA LYS A 219 35.18 -43.79 -5.13
C LYS A 219 33.84 -43.06 -5.11
N VAL A 220 33.80 -41.86 -4.53
CA VAL A 220 32.60 -41.01 -4.49
C VAL A 220 32.22 -40.55 -5.90
N ALA A 221 33.19 -40.12 -6.71
CA ALA A 221 32.96 -39.75 -8.11
C ALA A 221 32.35 -40.91 -8.91
N ALA A 222 32.87 -42.14 -8.75
CA ALA A 222 32.33 -43.32 -9.41
C ALA A 222 30.86 -43.62 -9.00
N ILE A 223 30.49 -43.38 -7.74
CA ILE A 223 29.10 -43.53 -7.27
C ILE A 223 28.20 -42.41 -7.83
N THR A 224 28.70 -41.17 -7.86
CA THR A 224 27.99 -40.03 -8.46
C THR A 224 27.72 -40.27 -9.95
N GLU A 225 28.70 -40.75 -10.72
CA GLU A 225 28.49 -41.11 -12.13
C GLU A 225 27.42 -42.19 -12.33
N ARG A 226 27.45 -43.25 -11.50
CA ARG A 226 26.41 -44.31 -11.54
C ARG A 226 25.02 -43.75 -11.25
N ALA A 227 24.90 -42.83 -10.29
CA ALA A 227 23.64 -42.16 -9.98
C ALA A 227 23.15 -41.26 -11.13
N MET A 228 24.04 -40.50 -11.77
CA MET A 228 23.70 -39.67 -12.94
C MET A 228 23.30 -40.51 -14.16
N ARG A 229 23.82 -41.73 -14.31
CA ARG A 229 23.36 -42.71 -15.32
C ARG A 229 22.03 -43.39 -14.97
N GLY A 230 21.43 -43.07 -13.82
CA GLY A 230 20.18 -43.65 -13.35
C GLY A 230 20.30 -45.09 -12.82
N GLU A 231 21.52 -45.59 -12.60
CA GLU A 231 21.78 -46.94 -12.07
C GLU A 231 21.54 -47.04 -10.55
N LEU A 232 21.52 -45.90 -9.87
CA LEU A 232 21.28 -45.77 -8.42
C LEU A 232 20.27 -44.64 -8.19
N ASP A 233 19.28 -44.88 -7.33
CA ASP A 233 18.43 -43.80 -6.84
C ASP A 233 19.24 -42.84 -5.94
N PHE A 234 18.76 -41.60 -5.81
CA PHE A 234 19.47 -40.57 -5.05
C PHE A 234 19.75 -40.98 -3.60
N ARG A 235 18.80 -41.64 -2.92
CA ARG A 235 18.96 -42.02 -1.50
C ARG A 235 20.00 -43.12 -1.35
N ALA A 236 20.00 -44.12 -2.22
CA ALA A 236 20.98 -45.19 -2.26
C ALA A 236 22.38 -44.62 -2.55
N SER A 237 22.51 -43.78 -3.58
CA SER A 237 23.77 -43.08 -3.90
C SER A 237 24.26 -42.21 -2.76
N PHE A 238 23.37 -41.45 -2.10
CA PHE A 238 23.74 -40.61 -0.96
C PHE A 238 24.23 -41.45 0.23
N LYS A 239 23.54 -42.54 0.57
CA LYS A 239 23.95 -43.46 1.63
C LYS A 239 25.29 -44.11 1.35
N GLU A 240 25.54 -44.57 0.11
CA GLU A 240 26.82 -45.14 -0.29
C GLU A 240 27.97 -44.11 -0.20
N ARG A 241 27.76 -42.88 -0.67
CA ARG A 241 28.78 -41.82 -0.61
C ARG A 241 29.06 -41.40 0.84
N LEU A 242 28.04 -41.27 1.67
CA LEU A 242 28.19 -40.88 3.08
C LEU A 242 28.93 -41.95 3.89
N ALA A 243 28.67 -43.23 3.64
CA ALA A 243 29.36 -44.34 4.31
C ALA A 243 30.88 -44.31 4.09
N LEU A 244 31.35 -43.83 2.93
CA LEU A 244 32.78 -43.70 2.64
C LEU A 244 33.46 -42.57 3.45
N LEU A 245 32.70 -41.65 4.03
CA LEU A 245 33.21 -40.56 4.85
C LEU A 245 33.36 -40.95 6.34
N GLN A 246 33.04 -42.21 6.69
CA GLN A 246 33.16 -42.70 8.07
C GLN A 246 34.59 -42.52 8.61
N GLY A 247 34.71 -41.87 9.76
CA GLY A 247 35.98 -41.65 10.46
C GLY A 247 36.67 -40.33 10.10
N LEU A 248 36.12 -39.52 9.20
CA LEU A 248 36.60 -38.16 8.93
C LEU A 248 36.50 -37.31 10.21
N SER A 249 37.54 -36.51 10.51
CA SER A 249 37.55 -35.62 11.68
C SER A 249 36.65 -34.41 11.47
N GLU A 250 35.97 -33.95 12.52
CA GLU A 250 35.19 -32.71 12.51
C GLU A 250 36.02 -31.48 12.16
N ASP A 251 37.30 -31.44 12.56
CA ASP A 251 38.21 -30.31 12.27
C ASP A 251 38.34 -30.04 10.76
N VAL A 252 38.23 -31.08 9.93
CA VAL A 252 38.30 -30.97 8.46
C VAL A 252 37.08 -30.22 7.90
N LEU A 253 35.92 -30.33 8.57
CA LEU A 253 34.69 -29.63 8.14
C LEU A 253 34.85 -28.12 8.29
N GLU A 254 35.53 -27.66 9.33
CA GLU A 254 35.80 -26.23 9.56
C GLU A 254 36.73 -25.68 8.47
N GLU A 255 37.81 -26.40 8.14
CA GLU A 255 38.74 -26.01 7.06
C GLU A 255 38.04 -25.94 5.70
N ILE A 256 37.23 -26.95 5.35
CA ILE A 256 36.46 -26.95 4.10
C ILE A 256 35.49 -25.78 4.09
N GLY A 257 34.73 -25.57 5.18
CA GLY A 257 33.73 -24.50 5.30
C GLY A 257 34.34 -23.11 5.10
N ALA A 258 35.53 -22.87 5.67
CA ALA A 258 36.28 -21.63 5.47
C ALA A 258 36.78 -21.42 4.02
N SER A 259 36.99 -22.50 3.27
CA SER A 259 37.46 -22.45 1.87
C SER A 259 36.36 -22.32 0.82
N LEU A 260 35.09 -22.54 1.20
CA LEU A 260 33.95 -22.48 0.29
C LEU A 260 33.77 -21.06 -0.27
N ARG A 261 33.88 -20.94 -1.58
CA ARG A 261 33.64 -19.69 -2.30
C ARG A 261 32.15 -19.52 -2.59
N LEU A 262 31.62 -18.34 -2.26
CA LEU A 262 30.26 -17.95 -2.65
C LEU A 262 30.21 -17.67 -4.15
N THR A 263 29.09 -18.01 -4.77
CA THR A 263 28.80 -17.65 -6.16
C THR A 263 28.81 -16.12 -6.33
N GLU A 264 29.36 -15.65 -7.45
CA GLU A 264 29.41 -14.23 -7.80
C GLU A 264 28.04 -13.54 -7.60
N GLY A 265 27.98 -12.53 -6.74
CA GLY A 265 26.77 -11.72 -6.52
C GLY A 265 25.78 -12.28 -5.50
N ALA A 266 26.04 -13.43 -4.87
CA ALA A 266 25.16 -14.00 -3.85
C ALA A 266 24.92 -13.02 -2.67
N GLU A 267 25.97 -12.37 -2.15
CA GLU A 267 25.83 -11.41 -1.05
C GLU A 267 24.93 -10.23 -1.42
N THR A 268 25.10 -9.68 -2.64
CA THR A 268 24.25 -8.60 -3.16
C THR A 268 22.81 -9.06 -3.34
N LEU A 269 22.59 -10.27 -3.88
CA LEU A 269 21.27 -10.82 -4.09
C LEU A 269 20.50 -10.94 -2.77
N PHE A 270 21.12 -11.51 -1.73
CA PHE A 270 20.46 -11.67 -0.42
C PHE A 270 20.21 -10.33 0.28
N ALA A 271 21.15 -9.38 0.16
CA ALA A 271 20.93 -8.02 0.67
C ALA A 271 19.71 -7.36 0.03
N GLU A 272 19.56 -7.46 -1.30
CA GLU A 272 18.42 -6.88 -2.01
C GLU A 272 17.11 -7.63 -1.74
N LEU A 273 17.13 -8.96 -1.68
CA LEU A 273 15.95 -9.76 -1.31
C LEU A 273 15.44 -9.39 0.08
N LYS A 274 16.34 -9.24 1.05
CA LYS A 274 16.00 -8.80 2.40
C LYS A 274 15.44 -7.37 2.41
N ARG A 275 16.04 -6.44 1.65
CA ARG A 275 15.54 -5.07 1.49
C ARG A 275 14.13 -5.02 0.90
N LEU A 276 13.82 -5.96 0.00
CA LEU A 276 12.51 -6.10 -0.63
C LEU A 276 11.50 -6.92 0.21
N GLY A 277 11.88 -7.36 1.41
CA GLY A 277 11.01 -8.11 2.32
C GLY A 277 10.76 -9.55 1.90
N TYR A 278 11.66 -10.17 1.13
CA TYR A 278 11.58 -11.59 0.83
C TYR A 278 12.00 -12.43 2.03
N LYS A 279 11.27 -13.51 2.25
CA LYS A 279 11.75 -14.66 3.02
C LYS A 279 12.64 -15.52 2.16
N THR A 280 13.71 -16.01 2.75
CA THR A 280 14.75 -16.78 2.06
C THR A 280 14.96 -18.13 2.71
N ALA A 281 15.17 -19.17 1.89
CA ALA A 281 15.41 -20.51 2.40
C ALA A 281 16.50 -21.24 1.59
N ILE A 282 17.30 -22.07 2.27
CA ILE A 282 18.12 -23.11 1.64
C ILE A 282 17.37 -24.43 1.70
N LEU A 283 17.16 -25.07 0.55
CA LEU A 283 16.71 -26.45 0.42
C LEU A 283 17.77 -27.27 -0.33
N SER A 284 18.65 -27.93 0.41
CA SER A 284 19.84 -28.59 -0.13
C SER A 284 19.91 -30.09 0.15
N GLY A 285 20.49 -30.85 -0.78
CA GLY A 285 20.90 -32.24 -0.56
C GLY A 285 22.28 -32.38 0.10
N GLY A 286 23.02 -31.27 0.23
CA GLY A 286 24.24 -31.17 1.00
C GLY A 286 23.98 -31.18 2.52
N PHE A 287 24.95 -30.69 3.30
CA PHE A 287 24.93 -30.87 4.76
C PHE A 287 24.59 -29.61 5.54
N THR A 288 23.78 -29.78 6.60
CA THR A 288 23.30 -28.71 7.49
C THR A 288 24.43 -27.92 8.12
N TYR A 289 25.57 -28.54 8.39
CA TYR A 289 26.76 -27.87 8.92
C TYR A 289 27.18 -26.66 8.07
N PHE A 290 27.37 -26.87 6.76
CA PHE A 290 27.76 -25.80 5.84
C PHE A 290 26.60 -24.85 5.53
N ALA A 291 25.37 -25.37 5.41
CA ALA A 291 24.20 -24.54 5.17
C ALA A 291 23.95 -23.53 6.30
N ARG A 292 24.23 -23.89 7.57
CA ARG A 292 24.14 -22.97 8.71
C ARG A 292 25.23 -21.89 8.70
N GLN A 293 26.43 -22.18 8.20
CA GLN A 293 27.46 -21.17 8.01
C GLN A 293 27.01 -20.13 6.97
N LEU A 294 26.44 -20.59 5.85
CA LEU A 294 25.85 -19.71 4.83
C LEU A 294 24.67 -18.92 5.38
N GLN A 295 23.82 -19.55 6.19
CA GLN A 295 22.70 -18.89 6.86
C GLN A 295 23.16 -17.71 7.70
N ALA A 296 24.19 -17.92 8.54
CA ALA A 296 24.76 -16.87 9.38
C ALA A 296 25.40 -15.75 8.53
N LYS A 297 26.11 -16.11 7.46
CA LYS A 297 26.80 -15.15 6.58
C LYS A 297 25.83 -14.30 5.74
N LEU A 298 24.78 -14.90 5.19
CA LEU A 298 23.84 -14.25 4.25
C LEU A 298 22.54 -13.79 4.91
N GLY A 299 22.29 -14.14 6.17
CA GLY A 299 21.08 -13.76 6.92
C GLY A 299 19.82 -14.49 6.44
N ILE A 300 19.93 -15.78 6.13
CA ILE A 300 18.86 -16.61 5.54
C ILE A 300 17.85 -17.03 6.63
N ASP A 301 16.55 -16.94 6.34
CA ASP A 301 15.50 -17.25 7.33
C ASP A 301 15.41 -18.75 7.64
N TYR A 302 15.50 -19.61 6.62
CA TYR A 302 15.29 -21.05 6.75
C TYR A 302 16.40 -21.90 6.14
N VAL A 303 16.71 -23.03 6.78
CA VAL A 303 17.67 -24.02 6.27
C VAL A 303 17.11 -25.41 6.45
N PHE A 304 17.05 -26.16 5.35
CA PHE A 304 16.77 -27.58 5.33
C PHE A 304 17.81 -28.28 4.46
N ALA A 305 18.61 -29.13 5.09
CA ALA A 305 19.67 -29.90 4.46
C ALA A 305 19.86 -31.23 5.20
N ASN A 306 20.67 -32.14 4.65
CA ASN A 306 20.95 -33.42 5.31
C ASN A 306 21.84 -33.23 6.54
N GLU A 307 21.69 -34.10 7.53
CA GLU A 307 22.55 -34.08 8.73
C GLU A 307 23.75 -35.00 8.53
N LEU A 308 24.93 -34.49 8.87
CA LEU A 308 26.16 -35.25 8.89
C LEU A 308 26.41 -35.63 10.36
N GLN A 309 26.09 -36.87 10.73
CA GLN A 309 26.16 -37.30 12.12
C GLN A 309 27.62 -37.41 12.59
N ILE A 310 27.93 -36.76 13.70
CA ILE A 310 29.26 -36.72 14.33
C ILE A 310 29.17 -37.30 15.74
N VAL A 311 30.04 -38.24 16.06
CA VAL A 311 30.17 -38.84 17.40
C VAL A 311 31.67 -38.88 17.74
N ASP A 312 32.02 -38.41 18.95
CA ASP A 312 33.41 -38.30 19.40
C ASP A 312 34.33 -37.55 18.42
N GLY A 313 33.82 -36.46 17.83
CA GLY A 313 34.54 -35.62 16.86
C GLY A 313 34.77 -36.27 15.50
N LYS A 314 34.08 -37.38 15.19
CA LYS A 314 34.21 -38.10 13.91
C LYS A 314 32.88 -38.35 13.23
N VAL A 315 32.90 -38.25 11.91
CA VAL A 315 31.75 -38.55 11.05
C VAL A 315 31.43 -40.04 11.10
N THR A 316 30.17 -40.40 11.36
CA THR A 316 29.77 -41.81 11.48
C THR A 316 29.53 -42.50 10.13
N GLY A 317 29.28 -41.71 9.08
CA GLY A 317 28.92 -42.20 7.75
C GLY A 317 27.47 -42.68 7.62
N VAL A 318 26.65 -42.49 8.67
CA VAL A 318 25.24 -42.90 8.69
C VAL A 318 24.36 -41.75 8.21
N ALA A 319 23.46 -42.03 7.26
CA ALA A 319 22.48 -41.06 6.81
C ALA A 319 21.34 -40.94 7.82
N VAL A 320 21.17 -39.74 8.39
CA VAL A 320 20.05 -39.42 9.27
C VAL A 320 18.81 -39.14 8.42
N GLU A 321 17.68 -39.74 8.78
CA GLU A 321 16.40 -39.51 8.11
C GLU A 321 15.64 -38.35 8.79
N PRO A 322 14.84 -37.55 8.05
CA PRO A 322 14.53 -37.71 6.63
C PRO A 322 15.62 -37.12 5.72
N ILE A 323 16.03 -37.88 4.69
CA ILE A 323 16.94 -37.39 3.66
C ILE A 323 16.24 -36.34 2.78
N VAL A 324 16.89 -35.19 2.58
CA VAL A 324 16.46 -34.11 1.68
C VAL A 324 16.81 -34.48 0.24
N ASP A 325 15.89 -35.21 -0.41
CA ASP A 325 15.92 -35.51 -1.84
C ASP A 325 15.08 -34.51 -2.65
N ALA A 326 14.99 -34.71 -3.98
CA ALA A 326 14.23 -33.83 -4.86
C ALA A 326 12.74 -33.69 -4.47
N GLN A 327 12.12 -34.79 -4.04
CA GLN A 327 10.72 -34.77 -3.60
C GLN A 327 10.58 -34.01 -2.28
N ARG A 328 11.49 -34.26 -1.32
CA ARG A 328 11.49 -33.55 -0.05
C ARG A 328 11.74 -32.06 -0.23
N LYS A 329 12.61 -31.63 -1.15
CA LYS A 329 12.77 -30.21 -1.51
C LYS A 329 11.45 -29.61 -2.02
N ALA A 330 10.72 -30.31 -2.89
CA ALA A 330 9.43 -29.85 -3.38
C ALA A 330 8.38 -29.75 -2.26
N ASP A 331 8.35 -30.73 -1.35
CA ASP A 331 7.43 -30.74 -0.21
C ASP A 331 7.76 -29.60 0.77
N LEU A 332 9.04 -29.41 1.11
CA LEU A 332 9.51 -28.30 1.94
C LEU A 332 9.20 -26.93 1.34
N LEU A 333 9.32 -26.77 0.02
CA LEU A 333 8.91 -25.54 -0.67
C LEU A 333 7.40 -25.29 -0.49
N ARG A 334 6.56 -26.32 -0.61
CA ARG A 334 5.11 -26.19 -0.39
C ARG A 334 4.79 -25.89 1.08
N GLU A 335 5.45 -26.56 2.02
CA GLU A 335 5.32 -26.34 3.45
C GLU A 335 5.67 -24.89 3.81
N LEU A 336 6.81 -24.38 3.33
CA LEU A 336 7.23 -22.99 3.52
C LEU A 336 6.27 -22.02 2.85
N ALA A 337 5.86 -22.28 1.61
CA ALA A 337 4.91 -21.42 0.91
C ALA A 337 3.55 -21.37 1.62
N ALA A 338 3.08 -22.49 2.20
CA ALA A 338 1.87 -22.52 3.01
C ALA A 338 2.05 -21.77 4.33
N LYS A 339 3.17 -21.97 5.02
CA LYS A 339 3.50 -21.26 6.26
C LYS A 339 3.56 -19.75 6.06
N GLU A 340 4.32 -19.29 5.07
CA GLU A 340 4.42 -17.87 4.73
C GLU A 340 3.14 -17.32 4.09
N GLY A 341 2.41 -18.14 3.32
CA GLY A 341 1.11 -17.79 2.77
C GLY A 341 0.06 -17.53 3.84
N LEU A 342 0.07 -18.31 4.93
CA LEU A 342 -0.75 -18.05 6.12
C LEU A 342 -0.31 -16.77 6.83
N ALA A 343 0.99 -16.52 7.01
CA ALA A 343 1.48 -15.28 7.62
C ALA A 343 1.13 -14.01 6.79
N LEU A 344 1.08 -14.13 5.45
CA LEU A 344 0.70 -13.03 4.56
C LEU A 344 -0.80 -12.78 4.46
N LEU A 345 -1.63 -13.81 4.71
CA LEU A 345 -3.09 -13.71 4.67
C LEU A 345 -3.70 -13.40 6.05
N ASN A 346 -3.03 -13.81 7.12
CA ASN A 346 -3.56 -13.78 8.47
C ASN A 346 -3.04 -12.54 9.20
N GLY A 347 -3.94 -11.59 9.47
CA GLY A 347 -3.62 -10.36 10.17
C GLY A 347 -4.66 -9.28 9.94
N THR A 348 -4.47 -8.13 10.58
CA THR A 348 -5.43 -7.03 10.60
C THR A 348 -5.08 -5.92 9.61
N GLN A 349 -4.03 -6.09 8.79
CA GLN A 349 -3.41 -5.03 8.00
C GLN A 349 -4.38 -4.33 7.05
N VAL A 350 -5.30 -5.07 6.40
CA VAL A 350 -6.31 -4.48 5.51
C VAL A 350 -7.33 -3.65 6.29
N SER A 351 -7.84 -4.20 7.40
CA SER A 351 -8.79 -3.50 8.28
C SER A 351 -8.16 -2.24 8.86
N THR A 352 -6.93 -2.33 9.37
CA THR A 352 -6.17 -1.22 9.93
C THR A 352 -5.90 -0.14 8.88
N ALA A 353 -5.52 -0.52 7.65
CA ALA A 353 -5.32 0.43 6.56
C ALA A 353 -6.61 1.19 6.18
N TYR A 354 -7.75 0.52 6.16
CA TYR A 354 -9.04 1.18 5.89
C TYR A 354 -9.46 2.12 7.00
N ALA A 355 -9.27 1.74 8.27
CA ALA A 355 -9.57 2.59 9.40
C ALA A 355 -8.61 3.80 9.48
N LEU A 356 -7.31 3.61 9.20
CA LEU A 356 -6.33 4.71 9.11
C LEU A 356 -6.67 5.69 7.99
N ARG A 357 -7.09 5.19 6.82
CA ARG A 357 -7.59 6.06 5.76
C ARG A 357 -8.79 6.89 6.24
N GLY A 358 -9.75 6.25 6.91
CA GLY A 358 -10.90 6.95 7.52
C GLY A 358 -10.49 7.99 8.56
N LEU A 359 -9.46 7.70 9.37
CA LEU A 359 -8.89 8.65 10.34
C LEU A 359 -8.30 9.87 9.63
N PHE A 360 -7.45 9.69 8.61
CA PHE A 360 -6.84 10.81 7.88
C PHE A 360 -7.89 11.66 7.16
N GLU A 361 -8.87 11.04 6.50
CA GLU A 361 -9.98 11.75 5.88
C GLU A 361 -10.83 12.50 6.93
N ALA A 362 -11.00 11.94 8.14
CA ALA A 362 -11.66 12.61 9.25
C ALA A 362 -10.86 13.81 9.79
N GLU A 363 -9.53 13.72 9.86
CA GLU A 363 -8.64 14.81 10.25
C GLU A 363 -8.71 15.99 9.28
N ASP A 364 -8.68 15.70 7.98
CA ASP A 364 -8.85 16.71 6.93
C ASP A 364 -10.23 17.39 7.01
N LEU A 365 -11.30 16.60 7.16
CA LEU A 365 -12.66 17.11 7.32
C LEU A 365 -12.82 17.93 8.60
N PHE A 366 -12.19 17.49 9.69
CA PHE A 366 -12.21 18.20 10.97
C PHE A 366 -11.55 19.58 10.86
N ALA A 367 -10.38 19.64 10.22
CA ALA A 367 -9.68 20.89 9.96
C ALA A 367 -10.52 21.84 9.09
N ALA A 368 -11.07 21.33 7.99
CA ALA A 368 -11.96 22.09 7.10
C ALA A 368 -13.22 22.59 7.84
N ALA A 369 -13.87 21.74 8.63
CA ALA A 369 -15.06 22.08 9.39
C ALA A 369 -14.80 23.14 10.47
N THR A 370 -13.60 23.16 11.05
CA THR A 370 -13.17 24.18 12.01
C THR A 370 -13.02 25.54 11.32
N VAL A 371 -12.39 25.60 10.14
CA VAL A 371 -12.29 26.82 9.33
C VAL A 371 -13.66 27.30 8.87
N CYS A 372 -14.48 26.42 8.29
CA CYS A 372 -15.84 26.73 7.86
C CYS A 372 -16.71 27.20 9.04
N GLY A 373 -16.54 26.62 10.23
CA GLY A 373 -17.18 27.05 11.47
C GLY A 373 -16.79 28.47 11.87
N GLY A 374 -15.51 28.82 11.78
CA GLY A 374 -15.02 30.18 12.03
C GLY A 374 -15.59 31.20 11.04
N LEU A 375 -15.56 30.87 9.74
CA LEU A 375 -16.19 31.71 8.71
C LEU A 375 -17.69 31.88 8.93
N SER A 376 -18.38 30.82 9.37
CA SER A 376 -19.81 30.89 9.71
C SER A 376 -20.07 31.81 10.90
N VAL A 377 -19.18 31.84 11.90
CA VAL A 377 -19.29 32.80 13.02
C VAL A 377 -19.19 34.24 12.51
N GLU A 378 -18.23 34.53 11.62
CA GLU A 378 -18.10 35.88 11.04
C GLU A 378 -19.30 36.26 10.18
N ALA A 379 -19.74 35.38 9.28
CA ALA A 379 -20.87 35.62 8.39
C ALA A 379 -22.16 35.90 9.18
N MET A 380 -22.31 35.27 10.33
CA MET A 380 -23.48 35.38 11.21
C MET A 380 -23.37 36.49 12.26
N LEU A 381 -22.29 37.28 12.22
CA LEU A 381 -21.95 38.30 13.21
C LEU A 381 -21.93 37.74 14.65
N GLY A 382 -21.49 36.48 14.79
CA GLY A 382 -21.51 35.74 16.04
C GLY A 382 -20.49 36.22 17.07
N SER A 383 -20.79 35.99 18.34
CA SER A 383 -19.94 36.32 19.47
C SER A 383 -18.68 35.45 19.51
N ARG A 384 -17.57 36.07 19.94
CA ARG A 384 -16.30 35.39 20.26
C ARG A 384 -16.24 34.91 21.71
N ALA A 385 -17.12 35.39 22.58
CA ALA A 385 -17.15 35.01 24.00
C ALA A 385 -17.28 33.48 24.23
N PRO A 386 -18.05 32.71 23.43
CA PRO A 386 -18.10 31.25 23.54
C PRO A 386 -16.77 30.50 23.45
N PHE A 387 -15.75 31.11 22.85
CA PHE A 387 -14.44 30.50 22.63
C PHE A 387 -13.42 30.88 23.71
N ASP A 388 -13.81 31.65 24.74
CA ASP A 388 -12.91 32.09 25.82
C ASP A 388 -12.29 30.89 26.55
N ALA A 389 -10.96 30.89 26.67
CA ALA A 389 -10.19 29.80 27.26
C ALA A 389 -10.68 29.38 28.65
N ARG A 390 -11.18 30.32 29.46
CA ARG A 390 -11.64 30.07 30.83
C ARG A 390 -12.89 29.20 30.87
N ILE A 391 -13.78 29.32 29.88
CA ILE A 391 -15.00 28.49 29.78
C ILE A 391 -14.61 27.02 29.60
N HIS A 392 -13.62 26.78 28.74
CA HIS A 392 -13.20 25.43 28.38
C HIS A 392 -12.32 24.80 29.47
N ALA A 393 -11.44 25.60 30.07
CA ALA A 393 -10.66 25.19 31.23
C ALA A 393 -11.56 24.79 32.42
N ALA A 394 -12.64 25.53 32.66
CA ALA A 394 -13.61 25.19 33.72
C ALA A 394 -14.31 23.84 33.49
N ARG A 395 -14.47 23.40 32.23
CA ARG A 395 -15.06 22.09 31.92
C ARG A 395 -14.03 20.94 31.95
N GLY A 396 -12.76 21.22 31.67
CA GLY A 396 -11.65 20.27 31.78
C GLY A 396 -11.50 19.26 30.64
N GLN A 397 -12.36 19.28 29.63
CA GLN A 397 -12.29 18.35 28.49
C GLN A 397 -11.21 18.78 27.49
N ARG A 398 -10.17 17.96 27.29
CA ARG A 398 -8.99 18.37 26.53
C ARG A 398 -9.29 18.67 25.05
N GLY A 399 -10.04 17.81 24.37
CA GLY A 399 -10.44 18.05 22.99
C GLY A 399 -11.19 19.38 22.84
N GLN A 400 -12.12 19.69 23.75
CA GLN A 400 -12.83 20.97 23.73
C GLN A 400 -11.90 22.18 23.95
N ILE A 401 -10.93 22.07 24.87
CA ILE A 401 -9.96 23.14 25.14
C ILE A 401 -9.12 23.43 23.89
N ASP A 402 -8.61 22.39 23.24
CA ASP A 402 -7.77 22.52 22.05
C ASP A 402 -8.56 23.11 20.87
N VAL A 403 -9.80 22.66 20.66
CA VAL A 403 -10.67 23.19 19.60
C VAL A 403 -11.03 24.64 19.83
N ALA A 404 -11.32 25.03 21.06
CA ALA A 404 -11.55 26.43 21.37
C ALA A 404 -10.31 27.29 21.10
N ALA A 405 -9.11 26.76 21.37
CA ALA A 405 -7.88 27.44 21.03
C ALA A 405 -7.73 27.62 19.52
N ALA A 406 -8.03 26.59 18.71
CA ALA A 406 -8.02 26.69 17.25
C ALA A 406 -9.01 27.75 16.74
N TYR A 407 -10.23 27.81 17.28
CA TYR A 407 -11.18 28.87 16.91
C TYR A 407 -10.69 30.27 17.30
N ARG A 408 -10.07 30.44 18.48
CA ARG A 408 -9.49 31.74 18.87
C ARG A 408 -8.33 32.16 17.98
N ASP A 409 -7.51 31.20 17.54
CA ASP A 409 -6.41 31.46 16.62
C ASP A 409 -6.94 31.93 15.25
N LEU A 410 -7.94 31.22 14.70
CA LEU A 410 -8.58 31.55 13.43
C LEU A 410 -9.35 32.88 13.47
N LEU A 411 -10.18 33.10 14.49
CA LEU A 411 -11.06 34.27 14.59
C LEU A 411 -10.33 35.52 15.09
N THR A 412 -9.17 35.34 15.71
CA THR A 412 -8.41 36.34 16.47
C THR A 412 -9.27 37.04 17.54
N ALA A 413 -8.71 38.06 18.21
CA ALA A 413 -9.45 38.84 19.20
C ALA A 413 -10.61 39.65 18.59
N SER A 414 -10.48 40.12 17.35
CA SER A 414 -11.47 40.95 16.66
C SER A 414 -11.18 41.02 15.15
N SER A 415 -12.22 41.22 14.34
CA SER A 415 -12.11 41.53 12.91
C SER A 415 -12.89 42.80 12.55
N GLU A 416 -12.81 43.25 11.29
CA GLU A 416 -13.65 44.34 10.79
C GLU A 416 -15.15 44.00 10.86
N VAL A 417 -15.50 42.76 10.50
CA VAL A 417 -16.87 42.24 10.56
C VAL A 417 -17.37 42.17 12.01
N ALA A 418 -16.53 41.73 12.95
CA ALA A 418 -16.89 41.70 14.37
C ALA A 418 -17.21 43.10 14.92
N ARG A 419 -16.40 44.11 14.55
CA ARG A 419 -16.57 45.49 15.01
C ARG A 419 -17.80 46.17 14.44
N SER A 420 -18.23 45.80 13.23
CA SER A 420 -19.46 46.33 12.63
C SER A 420 -20.72 45.93 13.40
N HIS A 421 -20.60 44.95 14.31
CA HIS A 421 -21.69 44.41 15.12
C HIS A 421 -21.50 44.58 16.65
N GLU A 422 -20.57 45.45 17.09
CA GLU A 422 -20.32 45.69 18.53
C GLU A 422 -21.54 46.25 19.29
N LYS A 423 -22.46 46.91 18.58
CA LYS A 423 -23.71 47.48 19.14
C LYS A 423 -24.91 46.63 18.71
N CYS A 424 -24.94 45.38 19.13
CA CYS A 424 -26.05 44.46 18.84
C CYS A 424 -26.88 44.12 20.09
N ASP A 425 -28.20 44.01 19.91
CA ASP A 425 -29.16 43.64 20.95
C ASP A 425 -29.28 42.12 21.17
N LYS A 426 -28.60 41.29 20.34
CA LYS A 426 -28.61 39.81 20.48
C LYS A 426 -27.84 39.39 21.74
N VAL A 427 -28.52 38.66 22.62
CA VAL A 427 -27.96 38.22 23.91
C VAL A 427 -27.20 36.89 23.80
N GLN A 428 -27.60 35.97 22.91
CA GLN A 428 -26.95 34.67 22.74
C GLN A 428 -26.99 34.19 21.29
N ASP A 429 -25.89 33.58 20.83
CA ASP A 429 -25.85 32.88 19.55
C ASP A 429 -26.49 31.48 19.63
N PRO A 430 -27.04 30.98 18.49
CA PRO A 430 -27.50 29.61 18.35
C PRO A 430 -26.43 28.56 18.68
N TYR A 431 -26.87 27.37 19.09
CA TYR A 431 -25.96 26.30 19.52
C TYR A 431 -25.01 25.83 18.42
N SER A 432 -25.41 25.85 17.15
CA SER A 432 -24.54 25.50 16.03
C SER A 432 -23.33 26.44 15.88
N LEU A 433 -23.35 27.63 16.50
CA LEU A 433 -22.22 28.55 16.58
C LEU A 433 -21.54 28.49 17.96
N ARG A 434 -22.32 28.61 19.04
CA ARG A 434 -21.81 28.73 20.42
C ARG A 434 -21.27 27.41 21.00
N CYS A 435 -21.81 26.27 20.57
CA CYS A 435 -21.43 24.96 21.08
C CYS A 435 -20.37 24.27 20.21
N GLN A 436 -19.76 24.98 19.24
CA GLN A 436 -18.74 24.40 18.36
C GLN A 436 -17.57 23.78 19.13
N PRO A 437 -16.98 24.43 20.16
CA PRO A 437 -15.91 23.79 20.94
C PRO A 437 -16.34 22.50 21.65
N GLN A 438 -17.58 22.43 22.12
CA GLN A 438 -18.11 21.29 22.87
C GLN A 438 -18.32 20.09 21.93
N VAL A 439 -18.94 20.30 20.77
CA VAL A 439 -19.28 19.24 19.81
C VAL A 439 -18.03 18.80 19.06
N MET A 440 -17.32 19.73 18.42
CA MET A 440 -16.08 19.43 17.69
C MET A 440 -14.99 18.93 18.65
N GLY A 441 -14.96 19.40 19.91
CA GLY A 441 -14.05 18.87 20.92
C GLY A 441 -14.30 17.42 21.32
N ALA A 442 -15.55 16.97 21.27
CA ALA A 442 -15.90 15.56 21.45
C ALA A 442 -15.43 14.73 20.24
N CYS A 443 -15.67 15.20 19.02
CA CYS A 443 -15.17 14.57 17.78
C CYS A 443 -13.65 14.43 17.81
N LEU A 444 -12.91 15.49 18.16
CA LEU A 444 -11.44 15.46 18.27
C LEU A 444 -10.96 14.43 19.30
N THR A 445 -11.69 14.26 20.40
CA THR A 445 -11.36 13.27 21.43
C THR A 445 -11.55 11.85 20.90
N GLN A 446 -12.67 11.58 20.22
CA GLN A 446 -12.93 10.28 19.59
C GLN A 446 -11.90 9.94 18.51
N MET A 447 -11.52 10.92 17.68
CA MET A 447 -10.49 10.74 16.66
C MET A 447 -9.12 10.42 17.28
N ARG A 448 -8.75 11.08 18.39
CA ARG A 448 -7.50 10.78 19.11
C ARG A 448 -7.50 9.37 19.71
N GLN A 449 -8.63 8.93 20.27
CA GLN A 449 -8.76 7.56 20.79
C GLN A 449 -8.64 6.52 19.67
N ALA A 450 -9.28 6.77 18.52
CA ALA A 450 -9.14 5.91 17.35
C ALA A 450 -7.69 5.90 16.85
N ALA A 451 -7.03 7.07 16.78
CA ALA A 451 -5.64 7.18 16.38
C ALA A 451 -4.69 6.36 17.27
N GLU A 452 -4.85 6.43 18.59
CA GLU A 452 -4.04 5.64 19.53
C GLU A 452 -4.17 4.14 19.30
N VAL A 453 -5.41 3.64 19.14
CA VAL A 453 -5.66 2.22 18.86
C VAL A 453 -5.07 1.81 17.51
N LEU A 454 -5.27 2.62 16.47
CA LEU A 454 -4.79 2.32 15.12
C LEU A 454 -3.27 2.42 14.99
N GLU A 455 -2.62 3.30 15.75
CA GLU A 455 -1.15 3.40 15.83
C GLU A 455 -0.56 2.14 16.47
N ILE A 456 -1.17 1.65 17.56
CA ILE A 456 -0.77 0.39 18.18
C ILE A 456 -0.95 -0.76 17.19
N GLU A 457 -2.11 -0.86 16.55
CA GLU A 457 -2.42 -1.95 15.61
C GLU A 457 -1.54 -1.91 14.36
N ALA A 458 -1.19 -0.73 13.84
CA ALA A 458 -0.30 -0.59 12.70
C ALA A 458 1.10 -1.15 12.96
N ASN A 459 1.50 -1.21 14.24
CA ASN A 459 2.78 -1.77 14.69
C ASN A 459 2.63 -3.17 15.32
N ALA A 460 1.44 -3.76 15.31
CA ALA A 460 1.17 -5.02 15.98
C ALA A 460 1.69 -6.23 15.20
N VAL A 461 2.06 -7.28 15.94
CA VAL A 461 2.23 -8.63 15.40
C VAL A 461 0.86 -9.31 15.41
N SER A 462 0.15 -9.22 14.28
CA SER A 462 -1.25 -9.63 14.14
C SER A 462 -1.44 -11.01 13.50
N ASP A 463 -0.38 -11.69 13.10
CA ASP A 463 -0.45 -13.02 12.50
C ASP A 463 -0.57 -14.13 13.55
N ASN A 464 -0.75 -15.37 13.10
CA ASN A 464 -0.84 -16.52 13.98
C ASN A 464 -0.43 -17.82 13.26
N PRO A 465 0.29 -18.75 13.92
CA PRO A 465 0.78 -18.70 15.32
C PRO A 465 2.00 -17.80 15.53
N LEU A 466 2.19 -17.32 16.76
CA LEU A 466 3.33 -16.48 17.14
C LEU A 466 4.56 -17.32 17.51
N VAL A 467 5.74 -16.83 17.16
CA VAL A 467 7.03 -17.47 17.47
C VAL A 467 7.82 -16.59 18.44
N PHE A 468 8.05 -17.10 19.64
CA PHE A 468 8.83 -16.45 20.70
C PHE A 468 10.24 -17.06 20.72
N ALA A 469 11.10 -16.53 19.86
CA ALA A 469 12.39 -17.14 19.55
C ALA A 469 13.38 -17.18 20.73
N ALA A 470 13.26 -16.26 21.70
CA ALA A 470 14.15 -16.23 22.87
C ALA A 470 13.86 -17.40 23.83
N GLU A 471 12.60 -17.81 23.91
CA GLU A 471 12.10 -18.91 24.73
C GLU A 471 12.07 -20.24 23.95
N GLY A 472 12.11 -20.17 22.60
CA GLY A 472 11.98 -21.32 21.72
C GLY A 472 10.53 -21.80 21.56
N ASP A 473 9.56 -20.95 21.90
CA ASP A 473 8.14 -21.31 21.96
C ASP A 473 7.38 -20.90 20.68
N VAL A 474 6.36 -21.70 20.36
CA VAL A 474 5.36 -21.36 19.33
C VAL A 474 3.99 -21.39 19.99
N ILE A 475 3.33 -20.24 20.07
CA ILE A 475 2.08 -20.07 20.79
C ILE A 475 0.97 -19.68 19.80
N SER A 476 -0.10 -20.46 19.79
CA SER A 476 -1.32 -20.13 19.05
C SER A 476 -2.18 -19.17 19.89
N GLY A 477 -2.44 -17.98 19.35
CA GLY A 477 -3.27 -16.94 19.95
C GLY A 477 -4.36 -16.44 19.00
N GLY A 478 -4.85 -15.22 19.23
CA GLY A 478 -5.98 -14.62 18.52
C GLY A 478 -5.73 -13.22 17.97
N ASN A 479 -4.47 -12.80 17.81
CA ASN A 479 -4.12 -11.42 17.42
C ASN A 479 -4.62 -11.02 16.02
N PHE A 480 -5.03 -11.98 15.18
CA PHE A 480 -5.67 -11.71 13.89
C PHE A 480 -7.10 -11.17 14.01
N HIS A 481 -7.70 -11.16 15.20
CA HIS A 481 -9.05 -10.66 15.42
C HIS A 481 -9.08 -9.13 15.57
N ALA A 482 -9.54 -8.43 14.54
CA ALA A 482 -9.51 -6.97 14.42
C ALA A 482 -10.55 -6.20 15.27
N GLU A 483 -10.95 -6.71 16.44
CA GLU A 483 -11.99 -6.08 17.27
C GLU A 483 -11.62 -4.63 17.69
N PRO A 484 -10.37 -4.31 18.09
CA PRO A 484 -10.00 -2.94 18.43
C PRO A 484 -10.12 -1.99 17.23
N VAL A 485 -9.74 -2.45 16.04
CA VAL A 485 -9.84 -1.68 14.79
C VAL A 485 -11.29 -1.40 14.42
N ALA A 486 -12.16 -2.40 14.59
CA ALA A 486 -13.59 -2.26 14.37
C ALA A 486 -14.19 -1.16 15.25
N MET A 487 -13.92 -1.21 16.56
CA MET A 487 -14.40 -0.20 17.51
C MET A 487 -13.82 1.19 17.20
N ALA A 488 -12.55 1.26 16.77
CA ALA A 488 -11.94 2.52 16.35
C ALA A 488 -12.64 3.11 15.12
N ALA A 489 -12.99 2.29 14.13
CA ALA A 489 -13.74 2.72 12.95
C ALA A 489 -15.16 3.22 13.30
N ASP A 490 -15.89 2.52 14.17
CA ASP A 490 -17.20 2.96 14.65
C ASP A 490 -17.13 4.31 15.39
N ASN A 491 -16.08 4.49 16.21
CA ASN A 491 -15.82 5.76 16.89
C ASN A 491 -15.55 6.91 15.91
N LEU A 492 -14.85 6.65 14.81
CA LEU A 492 -14.63 7.63 13.73
C LEU A 492 -15.93 7.96 12.99
N ALA A 493 -16.79 6.97 12.74
CA ALA A 493 -18.08 7.20 12.10
C ALA A 493 -18.97 8.15 12.93
N LEU A 494 -18.98 8.01 14.26
CA LEU A 494 -19.66 8.94 15.16
C LEU A 494 -19.08 10.37 15.05
N ALA A 495 -17.75 10.50 15.02
CA ALA A 495 -17.10 11.80 14.91
C ALA A 495 -17.46 12.50 13.58
N LEU A 496 -17.41 11.78 12.46
CA LEU A 496 -17.75 12.28 11.13
C LEU A 496 -19.21 12.71 11.03
N ALA A 497 -20.13 11.90 11.55
CA ALA A 497 -21.57 12.21 11.55
C ALA A 497 -21.86 13.51 12.32
N GLU A 498 -21.24 13.70 13.50
CA GLU A 498 -21.43 14.90 14.31
C GLU A 498 -20.79 16.16 13.67
N ILE A 499 -19.63 16.03 13.01
CA ILE A 499 -19.02 17.11 12.23
C ILE A 499 -19.97 17.57 11.12
N GLY A 500 -20.52 16.62 10.35
CA GLY A 500 -21.47 16.88 9.28
C GLY A 500 -22.77 17.51 9.79
N SER A 501 -23.35 16.94 10.85
CA SER A 501 -24.56 17.45 11.52
C SER A 501 -24.41 18.90 11.96
N LEU A 502 -23.30 19.23 12.64
CA LEU A 502 -23.05 20.59 13.11
C LEU A 502 -22.88 21.57 11.93
N SER A 503 -22.22 21.15 10.86
CA SER A 503 -22.04 21.95 9.64
C SER A 503 -23.38 22.21 8.94
N GLU A 504 -24.21 21.19 8.76
CA GLU A 504 -25.53 21.32 8.14
C GLU A 504 -26.44 22.25 8.95
N ARG A 505 -26.40 22.18 10.29
CA ARG A 505 -27.13 23.12 11.16
C ARG A 505 -26.65 24.57 10.99
N ARG A 506 -25.37 24.82 10.70
CA ARG A 506 -24.86 26.17 10.39
C ARG A 506 -25.32 26.64 9.02
N ILE A 507 -25.36 25.76 8.02
CA ILE A 507 -25.91 26.09 6.69
C ILE A 507 -27.38 26.47 6.81
N SER A 508 -28.18 25.63 7.49
CA SER A 508 -29.60 25.90 7.74
C SER A 508 -29.80 27.24 8.47
N LEU A 509 -28.92 27.57 9.42
CA LEU A 509 -28.96 28.83 10.14
C LEU A 509 -28.70 30.04 9.22
N MET A 510 -27.74 29.93 8.28
CA MET A 510 -27.45 31.01 7.33
C MET A 510 -28.57 31.24 6.30
N MET A 511 -29.28 30.18 5.93
CA MET A 511 -30.40 30.27 4.97
C MET A 511 -31.65 30.94 5.55
N ASP A 512 -31.84 30.89 6.87
CA ASP A 512 -33.00 31.46 7.55
C ASP A 512 -32.81 32.95 7.85
N MET A 513 -33.49 33.82 7.08
CA MET A 513 -33.41 35.27 7.21
C MET A 513 -33.80 35.79 8.61
N HIS A 514 -34.64 35.08 9.36
CA HIS A 514 -35.07 35.49 10.69
C HIS A 514 -33.96 35.27 11.73
N MET A 515 -33.04 34.34 11.46
CA MET A 515 -31.93 34.05 12.35
C MET A 515 -30.61 34.67 11.87
N SER A 516 -30.38 34.74 10.55
CA SER A 516 -29.10 35.12 9.95
C SER A 516 -28.84 36.61 9.87
N GLN A 517 -29.88 37.46 9.82
CA GLN A 517 -29.74 38.87 9.44
C GLN A 517 -29.11 39.07 8.05
N LEU A 518 -29.00 38.00 7.25
CA LEU A 518 -28.55 38.01 5.87
C LEU A 518 -29.76 37.93 4.94
N PRO A 519 -29.61 38.29 3.66
CA PRO A 519 -30.64 38.04 2.66
C PRO A 519 -31.06 36.56 2.66
N PRO A 520 -32.36 36.25 2.48
CA PRO A 520 -32.82 34.88 2.38
C PRO A 520 -32.05 34.15 1.28
N PHE A 521 -31.58 32.94 1.58
CA PHE A 521 -30.74 32.11 0.69
C PHE A 521 -29.41 32.73 0.26
N LEU A 522 -28.92 33.75 0.97
CA LEU A 522 -27.64 34.42 0.70
C LEU A 522 -27.55 35.05 -0.70
N VAL A 523 -28.67 35.31 -1.36
CA VAL A 523 -28.70 36.00 -2.66
C VAL A 523 -28.76 37.51 -2.42
N ALA A 524 -27.69 38.21 -2.79
CA ALA A 524 -27.49 39.64 -2.54
C ALA A 524 -28.55 40.57 -3.17
N ASN A 525 -29.36 40.07 -4.10
CA ASN A 525 -30.38 40.86 -4.80
C ASN A 525 -31.77 40.61 -4.20
N GLY A 526 -31.95 41.01 -2.94
CA GLY A 526 -33.25 40.94 -2.25
C GLY A 526 -34.37 41.67 -3.01
N ASP A 527 -34.03 42.72 -3.76
CA ASP A 527 -34.95 43.44 -4.65
C ASP A 527 -35.43 42.59 -5.82
N LEU A 528 -34.59 41.72 -6.38
CA LEU A 528 -34.98 40.80 -7.45
C LEU A 528 -35.95 39.75 -6.90
N LEU A 529 -35.65 39.17 -5.74
CA LEU A 529 -36.54 38.20 -5.07
C LEU A 529 -37.87 38.84 -4.66
N ALA A 530 -37.85 40.10 -4.22
CA ALA A 530 -39.02 40.89 -3.90
C ALA A 530 -39.82 41.34 -5.14
N SER A 531 -39.17 41.48 -6.30
CA SER A 531 -39.79 41.81 -7.59
C SER A 531 -40.47 40.62 -8.27
N LEU A 532 -40.13 39.39 -7.87
CA LEU A 532 -40.76 38.19 -8.42
C LEU A 532 -42.23 38.10 -7.99
N PRO A 533 -43.16 37.74 -8.90
CA PRO A 533 -44.53 37.39 -8.56
C PRO A 533 -44.58 36.39 -7.39
N ALA A 534 -45.57 36.54 -6.49
CA ALA A 534 -45.66 35.76 -5.26
C ALA A 534 -45.56 34.24 -5.48
N LYS A 535 -46.11 33.74 -6.60
CA LYS A 535 -46.08 32.32 -6.95
C LYS A 535 -44.69 31.81 -7.33
N GLU A 536 -43.90 32.60 -8.05
CA GLU A 536 -42.54 32.24 -8.49
C GLU A 536 -41.55 32.34 -7.33
N ARG A 537 -41.74 33.35 -6.47
CA ARG A 537 -41.01 33.49 -5.21
C ARG A 537 -41.24 32.29 -4.29
N GLN A 538 -42.50 31.87 -4.13
CA GLN A 538 -42.84 30.68 -3.34
C GLN A 538 -42.23 29.41 -3.95
N ALA A 539 -42.28 29.25 -5.27
CA ALA A 539 -41.65 28.10 -5.94
C ALA A 539 -40.13 28.01 -5.74
N LEU A 540 -39.43 29.15 -5.71
CA LEU A 540 -38.00 29.22 -5.41
C LEU A 540 -37.69 28.89 -3.93
N LEU A 541 -38.51 29.40 -3.01
CA LEU A 541 -38.43 29.06 -1.57
C LEU A 541 -38.66 27.55 -1.37
N ASP A 542 -39.66 26.99 -2.03
CA ASP A 542 -40.01 25.56 -1.95
C ASP A 542 -38.90 24.69 -2.54
N ALA A 543 -38.29 25.09 -3.67
CA ALA A 543 -37.18 24.36 -4.29
C ALA A 543 -35.91 24.36 -3.41
N ALA A 544 -35.61 25.47 -2.72
CA ALA A 544 -34.48 25.55 -1.80
C ALA A 544 -34.71 24.73 -0.51
N ALA A 545 -35.95 24.73 0.01
CA ALA A 545 -36.35 23.87 1.11
C ALA A 545 -36.25 22.38 0.72
N GLU A 546 -36.66 22.05 -0.51
CA GLU A 546 -36.57 20.70 -1.07
C GLU A 546 -35.12 20.25 -1.26
N ALA A 547 -34.23 21.11 -1.77
CA ALA A 547 -32.80 20.81 -1.87
C ALA A 547 -32.17 20.54 -0.49
N THR A 548 -32.59 21.28 0.54
CA THR A 548 -32.15 21.07 1.93
C THR A 548 -32.69 19.74 2.48
N ARG A 549 -33.94 19.38 2.16
CA ARG A 549 -34.53 18.08 2.54
C ARG A 549 -33.80 16.91 1.87
N LEU A 550 -33.58 16.99 0.55
CA LEU A 550 -32.87 15.97 -0.23
C LEU A 550 -31.43 15.77 0.26
N ASN A 551 -30.73 16.84 0.64
CA ASN A 551 -29.41 16.73 1.24
C ASN A 551 -29.45 15.99 2.59
N ARG A 552 -30.46 16.29 3.42
CA ARG A 552 -30.68 15.60 4.71
C ARG A 552 -30.94 14.11 4.52
N GLU A 553 -31.74 13.76 3.51
CA GLU A 553 -32.03 12.37 3.13
C GLU A 553 -30.82 11.65 2.54
N ALA A 554 -29.99 12.34 1.74
CA ALA A 554 -28.77 11.78 1.20
C ALA A 554 -27.76 11.43 2.29
N VAL A 555 -27.61 12.29 3.31
CA VAL A 555 -26.75 12.02 4.48
C VAL A 555 -27.27 10.83 5.29
N ALA A 556 -28.58 10.77 5.55
CA ALA A 556 -29.18 9.63 6.25
C ALA A 556 -29.05 8.31 5.45
N ALA A 557 -29.24 8.37 4.13
CA ALA A 557 -29.09 7.22 3.24
C ALA A 557 -27.62 6.81 3.04
N GLN A 558 -26.66 7.72 3.18
CA GLN A 558 -25.25 7.39 3.24
C GLN A 558 -24.95 6.62 4.53
N GLN A 559 -25.44 7.13 5.67
CA GLN A 559 -25.31 6.48 6.96
C GLN A 559 -25.94 5.07 6.99
N GLU A 560 -27.12 4.89 6.38
CA GLU A 560 -27.73 3.56 6.20
C GLU A 560 -26.92 2.63 5.29
N ARG A 561 -26.31 3.15 4.21
CA ARG A 561 -25.45 2.37 3.32
C ARG A 561 -24.17 1.92 4.02
N ASP A 562 -23.58 2.79 4.83
CA ASP A 562 -22.39 2.48 5.61
C ASP A 562 -22.73 1.43 6.70
N LEU A 563 -23.89 1.58 7.38
CA LEU A 563 -24.41 0.58 8.33
C LEU A 563 -24.74 -0.76 7.65
N ALA A 564 -25.25 -0.75 6.41
CA ALA A 564 -25.55 -1.95 5.64
C ALA A 564 -24.26 -2.68 5.20
N PHE A 565 -23.24 -1.93 4.76
CA PHE A 565 -21.92 -2.46 4.45
C PHE A 565 -21.29 -3.16 5.66
N LEU A 566 -21.36 -2.55 6.85
CA LEU A 566 -20.86 -3.14 8.09
C LEU A 566 -21.59 -4.45 8.46
N LYS A 567 -22.91 -4.51 8.28
CA LYS A 567 -23.70 -5.75 8.47
C LYS A 567 -23.32 -6.83 7.46
N GLU A 568 -23.08 -6.46 6.20
CA GLU A 568 -22.63 -7.39 5.15
C GLU A 568 -21.26 -8.00 5.45
N LYS A 569 -20.40 -7.26 6.18
CA LYS A 569 -19.10 -7.75 6.68
C LYS A 569 -19.19 -8.57 7.97
N GLY A 570 -20.39 -8.93 8.42
CA GLY A 570 -20.61 -9.82 9.56
C GLY A 570 -20.48 -9.14 10.92
N MET A 571 -20.45 -7.81 10.96
CA MET A 571 -20.35 -7.04 12.20
C MET A 571 -21.73 -6.88 12.83
N GLN A 572 -21.89 -7.31 14.09
CA GLN A 572 -23.14 -7.13 14.84
C GLN A 572 -23.22 -5.72 15.40
N ILE A 573 -23.95 -4.84 14.72
CA ILE A 573 -24.26 -3.51 15.21
C ILE A 573 -25.40 -3.60 16.23
N ILE A 574 -25.06 -3.51 17.52
CA ILE A 574 -26.04 -3.40 18.60
C ILE A 574 -26.56 -1.96 18.61
N GLN A 575 -27.70 -1.70 17.98
CA GLN A 575 -28.38 -0.43 18.15
C GLN A 575 -29.22 -0.46 19.43
N PRO A 576 -28.95 0.39 20.43
CA PRO A 576 -29.78 0.45 21.61
C PRO A 576 -31.15 1.03 21.23
N SER A 577 -32.22 0.32 21.57
CA SER A 577 -33.57 0.81 21.37
C SER A 577 -33.84 2.05 22.24
N ALA A 578 -34.90 2.80 21.93
CA ALA A 578 -35.34 3.90 22.79
C ALA A 578 -35.64 3.42 24.23
N ASP A 579 -36.08 2.17 24.37
CA ASP A 579 -36.32 1.52 25.66
C ASP A 579 -35.01 1.10 26.34
N ASP A 580 -33.96 0.72 25.60
CA ASP A 580 -32.63 0.44 26.14
C ASP A 580 -31.94 1.72 26.63
N LEU A 581 -32.10 2.84 25.90
CA LEU A 581 -31.58 4.15 26.29
C LEU A 581 -32.35 4.72 27.51
N ALA A 582 -33.64 4.45 27.62
CA ALA A 582 -34.45 4.79 28.79
C ALA A 582 -34.08 3.90 29.99
N ALA A 583 -33.94 2.59 29.80
CA ALA A 583 -33.54 1.64 30.83
C ALA A 583 -32.11 1.89 31.33
N PHE A 584 -31.18 2.31 30.47
CA PHE A 584 -29.83 2.72 30.86
C PHE A 584 -29.83 3.96 31.76
N ARG A 585 -30.70 4.95 31.46
CA ARG A 585 -30.87 6.16 32.29
C ARG A 585 -31.54 5.87 33.63
N GLU A 586 -32.45 4.90 33.68
CA GLU A 586 -33.25 4.59 34.87
C GLU A 586 -32.61 3.52 35.79
N LYS A 587 -31.88 2.55 35.21
CA LYS A 587 -31.30 1.40 35.92
C LYS A 587 -29.77 1.31 35.88
N GLY A 588 -29.08 2.15 35.09
CA GLY A 588 -27.63 2.04 34.86
C GLY A 588 -26.73 2.62 35.96
N GLN A 589 -27.25 3.44 36.88
CA GLN A 589 -26.42 4.00 37.97
C GLN A 589 -26.04 2.99 39.07
N PRO A 590 -26.94 2.12 39.57
CA PRO A 590 -26.59 1.23 40.68
C PRO A 590 -25.69 0.05 40.27
N SER A 591 -25.83 -0.45 39.05
CA SER A 591 -25.16 -1.67 38.56
C SER A 591 -23.69 -1.44 38.18
N TYR A 592 -23.34 -0.29 37.60
CA TYR A 592 -21.94 0.09 37.34
C TYR A 592 -21.15 0.30 38.65
N LEU A 593 -21.77 0.93 39.65
CA LEU A 593 -21.19 1.11 40.98
C LEU A 593 -21.10 -0.21 41.77
N ALA A 594 -22.01 -1.17 41.54
CA ALA A 594 -21.94 -2.51 42.12
C ALA A 594 -20.84 -3.36 41.45
N TRP A 595 -20.67 -3.25 40.13
CA TRP A 595 -19.59 -3.90 39.40
C TRP A 595 -18.20 -3.41 39.86
N LEU A 596 -18.02 -2.09 40.02
CA LEU A 596 -16.79 -1.51 40.59
C LEU A 596 -16.47 -2.01 42.01
N LYS A 597 -17.48 -2.36 42.82
CA LYS A 597 -17.29 -2.94 44.16
C LYS A 597 -16.94 -4.43 44.14
N THR A 598 -17.16 -5.12 43.02
CA THR A 598 -16.84 -6.55 42.85
C THR A 598 -15.52 -6.80 42.16
N GLN A 599 -14.92 -5.78 41.54
CA GLN A 599 -13.55 -5.86 41.05
C GLN A 599 -12.64 -5.61 42.25
N ASP A 600 -11.90 -6.64 42.67
CA ASP A 600 -10.82 -6.52 43.65
C ASP A 600 -9.65 -5.79 42.95
N ILE A 601 -9.81 -4.48 42.77
CA ILE A 601 -8.84 -3.63 42.11
C ILE A 601 -7.63 -3.55 43.04
N GLU A 602 -6.54 -4.18 42.63
CA GLU A 602 -5.30 -4.19 43.40
C GLU A 602 -4.90 -2.75 43.80
N PRO A 603 -4.65 -2.50 45.11
CA PRO A 603 -4.35 -1.16 45.62
C PRO A 603 -3.24 -0.42 44.88
N ARG A 604 -2.34 -1.14 44.20
CA ARG A 604 -1.26 -0.58 43.38
C ARG A 604 -1.75 0.38 42.29
N TRP A 605 -2.93 0.14 41.70
CA TRP A 605 -3.47 0.99 40.63
C TRP A 605 -4.01 2.31 41.19
N THR A 606 -4.55 2.27 42.40
CA THR A 606 -4.99 3.46 43.13
C THR A 606 -3.78 4.24 43.66
N GLU A 607 -2.77 3.55 44.20
CA GLU A 607 -1.50 4.16 44.65
C GLU A 607 -0.71 4.81 43.51
N MET A 608 -0.72 4.22 42.31
CA MET A 608 -0.08 4.82 41.14
C MET A 608 -0.79 6.11 40.72
N ALA A 609 -2.13 6.11 40.73
CA ALA A 609 -2.93 7.29 40.44
C ALA A 609 -2.76 8.42 41.48
N PHE A 610 -2.62 8.09 42.76
CA PHE A 610 -2.36 9.09 43.82
C PHE A 610 -0.94 9.67 43.75
N ARG A 611 0.05 8.84 43.38
CA ARG A 611 1.45 9.23 43.21
C ARG A 611 1.63 10.18 42.02
N ASP A 612 1.00 9.88 40.90
CA ASP A 612 1.04 10.72 39.70
C ASP A 612 0.28 12.05 39.90
N ALA A 613 -0.66 12.08 40.86
CA ALA A 613 -1.38 13.28 41.27
C ALA A 613 -0.70 14.09 42.39
N GLY A 614 0.43 13.65 42.95
CA GLY A 614 1.19 14.37 43.97
C GLY A 614 0.52 14.48 45.35
N LEU A 615 -0.42 13.59 45.67
CA LEU A 615 -1.11 13.57 46.96
C LEU A 615 -0.48 12.53 47.90
N ALA A 616 -0.18 12.92 49.15
CA ALA A 616 0.43 12.01 50.12
C ALA A 616 -0.58 10.99 50.66
N THR A 617 -0.20 9.71 50.68
CA THR A 617 -0.98 8.63 51.26
C THR A 617 -0.74 8.55 52.77
N ALA A 618 -1.83 8.52 53.56
CA ALA A 618 -1.77 8.13 54.97
C ALA A 618 -3.16 7.74 55.52
N PRO A 619 -3.22 6.80 56.48
CA PRO A 619 -2.60 5.47 56.51
C PRO A 619 -3.54 4.37 55.99
#